data_AF-A0A3L8BVJ8-F1
#
_entry.id   AF-A0A3L8BVJ8-F1
#
_cell.length_a   1.000
_cell.length_b   1.000
_cell.length_c   1.000
_cell.angle_alpha   90.00
_cell.angle_beta   90.00
_cell.angle_gamma   90.00
#
_symmetry.space_group_name_H-M   'P 1'
#
loop_
_entity.id
_entity.type
_entity.pdbx_description
1 polymer ?
#
loop_
_entity_poly.entity_id
_entity_poly.type
_entity_poly.pdbx_seq_one_letter_code
_entity_poly.pdbx_strand_id
1 'polypeptide(L)'
;MGLRLKFNLVLFTTTLIGLLVSGFVSHRILQDNAREEVLDMARIMMESAIAVRAYTVNEVKPLLKIQQRRSFIPQTVPAYAAAQYIKTLQESHEDYSYKEATLNPTNPANRATEWEADIVNWFRNHANEKELIGERETPTGPQLYLSRPITITNPGCLACHSTPAEAPQTLIDTYGSSNGFGWKLNETIGAQVVSVPMSLPLARADQTFLTFMGALIGIFVIIAIILNLLLHFIVIKPVQAMSSKADEISLGNLNVEELAVKGKDEISSLGRSFNRMHRSLSNAVQMLDETID
;
A
#
# COMPACT_ATOMS: atom_id res chain seq x y z
N MET A 1 19.17 -9.46 39.77
CA MET A 1 18.60 -9.72 38.43
C MET A 1 19.58 -10.60 37.64
N GLY A 2 19.21 -11.85 37.34
CA GLY A 2 20.11 -12.83 36.70
C GLY A 2 20.51 -12.44 35.26
N LEU A 3 21.64 -12.97 34.77
CA LEU A 3 22.17 -12.70 33.43
C LEU A 3 21.13 -12.98 32.32
N ARG A 4 20.38 -14.08 32.47
CA ARG A 4 19.30 -14.47 31.54
C ARG A 4 18.22 -13.41 31.39
N LEU A 5 17.82 -12.79 32.51
CA LEU A 5 16.76 -11.79 32.51
C LEU A 5 17.24 -10.48 31.85
N LYS A 6 18.48 -10.05 32.13
CA LYS A 6 19.07 -8.87 31.46
C LYS A 6 19.16 -9.09 29.94
N PHE A 7 19.65 -10.25 29.52
CA PHE A 7 19.77 -10.60 28.11
C PHE A 7 18.41 -10.63 27.41
N ASN A 8 17.43 -11.34 27.99
CA ASN A 8 16.10 -11.44 27.40
C ASN A 8 15.35 -10.12 27.38
N LEU A 9 15.60 -9.22 28.34
CA LEU A 9 15.03 -7.88 28.32
C LEU A 9 15.55 -7.09 27.11
N VAL A 10 16.87 -7.07 26.89
CA VAL A 10 17.48 -6.38 25.74
C VAL A 10 17.03 -6.98 24.41
N LEU A 11 17.00 -8.32 24.32
CA LEU A 11 16.54 -9.01 23.12
C LEU A 11 15.08 -8.66 22.81
N PHE A 12 14.20 -8.75 23.82
CA PHE A 12 12.79 -8.42 23.67
C PHE A 12 12.59 -6.96 23.26
N THR A 13 13.25 -6.00 23.92
CA THR A 13 13.11 -4.59 23.58
C THR A 13 13.59 -4.30 22.16
N THR A 14 14.70 -4.91 21.74
CA THR A 14 15.25 -4.71 20.39
C THR A 14 14.35 -5.30 19.32
N THR A 15 13.85 -6.52 19.54
CA THR A 15 12.88 -7.17 18.65
C THR A 15 11.58 -6.38 18.57
N LEU A 16 11.06 -5.89 19.70
CA LEU A 16 9.83 -5.10 19.72
C LEU A 16 9.98 -3.81 18.90
N ILE A 17 11.08 -3.08 19.09
CA ILE A 17 11.37 -1.86 18.31
C ILE A 17 11.48 -2.20 16.82
N GLY A 18 12.22 -3.26 16.48
CA GLY A 18 12.37 -3.71 15.10
C GLY A 18 11.03 -4.05 14.43
N LEU A 19 10.18 -4.82 15.11
CA LEU A 19 8.85 -5.18 14.63
C LEU A 19 7.94 -3.97 14.46
N LEU A 20 7.97 -3.02 15.40
CA LEU A 20 7.16 -1.80 15.31
C LEU A 20 7.59 -0.92 14.13
N VAL A 21 8.90 -0.71 13.94
CA VAL A 21 9.44 0.07 12.83
C VAL A 21 9.13 -0.62 11.50
N SER A 22 9.46 -1.91 11.38
CA SER A 22 9.18 -2.68 10.17
C SER A 22 7.69 -2.73 9.86
N GLY A 23 6.83 -2.88 10.87
CA GLY A 23 5.38 -2.89 10.70
C GLY A 23 4.82 -1.55 10.25
N PHE A 24 5.26 -0.45 10.86
CA PHE A 24 4.85 0.88 10.43
C PHE A 24 5.25 1.17 8.98
N VAL A 25 6.52 0.89 8.63
CA VAL A 25 7.06 1.15 7.29
C VAL A 25 6.41 0.25 6.25
N SER A 26 6.31 -1.05 6.50
CA SER A 26 5.74 -2.00 5.53
C SER A 26 4.25 -1.77 5.32
N HIS A 27 3.50 -1.44 6.38
CA HIS A 27 2.08 -1.13 6.25
C HIS A 27 1.86 0.10 5.37
N ARG A 28 2.60 1.20 5.60
CA ARG A 28 2.56 2.40 4.76
C ARG A 28 2.88 2.08 3.29
N ILE A 29 3.99 1.40 3.04
CA ILE A 29 4.41 1.05 1.67
C ILE A 29 3.35 0.19 0.97
N LEU A 30 2.78 -0.80 1.65
CA LEU A 30 1.78 -1.69 1.05
C LEU A 30 0.47 -0.97 0.74
N GLN A 31 0.04 -0.08 1.62
CA GLN A 31 -1.17 0.74 1.42
C GLN A 31 -0.98 1.76 0.30
N ASP A 32 0.17 2.46 0.27
CA ASP A 32 0.50 3.42 -0.78
C ASP A 32 0.63 2.73 -2.15
N ASN A 33 1.25 1.55 -2.21
CA ASN A 33 1.34 0.76 -3.44
C ASN A 33 -0.03 0.29 -3.94
N ALA A 34 -0.92 -0.15 -3.05
CA ALA A 34 -2.27 -0.54 -3.44
C ALA A 34 -3.07 0.65 -3.99
N ARG A 35 -2.89 1.84 -3.40
CA ARG A 35 -3.49 3.07 -3.89
C ARG A 35 -2.96 3.47 -5.27
N GLU A 36 -1.64 3.42 -5.48
CA GLU A 36 -1.04 3.69 -6.79
C GLU A 36 -1.47 2.67 -7.85
N GLU A 37 -1.59 1.38 -7.51
CA GLU A 37 -2.13 0.35 -8.41
C GLU A 37 -3.56 0.70 -8.87
N VAL A 38 -4.42 1.16 -7.94
CA VAL A 38 -5.77 1.63 -8.26
C VAL A 38 -5.75 2.86 -9.16
N LEU A 39 -4.86 3.81 -8.88
CA LEU A 39 -4.72 5.02 -9.67
C LEU A 39 -4.28 4.71 -11.11
N ASP A 40 -3.34 3.79 -11.29
CA ASP A 40 -2.88 3.36 -12.61
C ASP A 40 -3.98 2.62 -13.38
N MET A 41 -4.77 1.77 -12.71
CA MET A 41 -5.98 1.19 -13.32
C MET A 41 -6.96 2.28 -13.79
N ALA A 42 -7.20 3.30 -12.97
CA ALA A 42 -8.08 4.41 -13.33
C ALA A 42 -7.54 5.22 -14.53
N ARG A 43 -6.22 5.45 -14.59
CA ARG A 43 -5.55 6.10 -15.72
C ARG A 43 -5.69 5.29 -17.01
N ILE A 44 -5.41 3.99 -16.97
CA ILE A 44 -5.54 3.12 -18.15
C ILE A 44 -6.99 3.11 -18.65
N MET A 45 -7.97 3.06 -17.74
CA MET A 45 -9.39 3.11 -18.09
C MET A 45 -9.78 4.46 -18.71
N MET A 46 -9.29 5.57 -18.16
CA MET A 46 -9.49 6.92 -18.72
C MET A 46 -8.87 7.05 -20.12
N GLU A 47 -7.62 6.62 -20.30
CA GLU A 47 -6.93 6.67 -21.60
C GLU A 47 -7.63 5.76 -22.62
N SER A 48 -8.13 4.60 -22.20
CA SER A 48 -8.89 3.69 -23.05
C SER A 48 -10.21 4.34 -23.52
N ALA A 49 -10.94 5.02 -22.62
CA ALA A 49 -12.12 5.79 -22.97
C ALA A 49 -11.78 6.92 -23.97
N ILE A 50 -10.68 7.64 -23.75
CA ILE A 50 -10.21 8.70 -24.66
C ILE A 50 -9.81 8.12 -26.04
N ALA A 51 -9.16 6.95 -26.08
CA ALA A 51 -8.82 6.27 -27.32
C ALA A 51 -10.07 5.87 -28.12
N VAL A 52 -11.10 5.33 -27.45
CA VAL A 52 -12.40 5.03 -28.08
C VAL A 52 -13.06 6.29 -28.64
N ARG A 53 -13.00 7.42 -27.92
CA ARG A 53 -13.49 8.73 -28.42
C ARG A 53 -12.77 9.13 -29.69
N ALA A 54 -11.43 9.07 -29.70
CA ALA A 54 -10.60 9.43 -30.85
C ALA A 54 -10.90 8.55 -32.06
N TYR A 55 -10.98 7.23 -31.88
CA TYR A 55 -11.37 6.27 -32.92
C TYR A 55 -12.76 6.59 -33.49
N THR A 56 -13.73 6.89 -32.61
CA THR A 56 -15.10 7.22 -33.03
C THR A 56 -15.14 8.46 -33.91
N VAL A 57 -14.38 9.50 -33.57
CA VAL A 57 -14.35 10.76 -34.33
C VAL A 57 -13.60 10.60 -35.65
N ASN A 58 -12.44 9.93 -35.62
CA ASN A 58 -11.52 9.88 -36.76
C ASN A 58 -11.91 8.82 -37.79
N GLU A 59 -12.47 7.69 -37.36
CA GLU A 59 -12.74 6.55 -38.24
C GLU A 59 -14.24 6.27 -38.41
N VAL A 60 -15.03 6.27 -37.33
CA VAL A 60 -16.46 5.88 -37.40
C VAL A 60 -17.33 7.00 -37.97
N LYS A 61 -17.22 8.22 -37.42
CA LYS A 61 -18.06 9.36 -37.79
C LYS A 61 -18.02 9.70 -39.30
N PRO A 62 -16.87 9.69 -39.99
CA PRO A 62 -16.83 9.98 -41.43
C PRO A 62 -17.65 9.00 -42.27
N LEU A 63 -17.66 7.71 -41.90
CA LEU A 63 -18.35 6.64 -42.63
C LEU A 63 -19.88 6.74 -42.54
N LEU A 64 -20.39 7.35 -41.46
CA LEU A 64 -21.82 7.45 -41.17
C LEU A 64 -22.40 8.85 -41.41
N LYS A 65 -21.62 9.77 -42.00
CA LYS A 65 -21.99 11.18 -42.18
C LYS A 65 -23.32 11.38 -42.93
N ILE A 66 -23.62 10.54 -43.92
CA ILE A 66 -24.86 10.64 -44.71
C ILE A 66 -26.05 10.13 -43.90
N GLN A 67 -25.89 8.99 -43.23
CA GLN A 67 -26.93 8.36 -42.43
C GLN A 67 -27.28 9.23 -41.21
N GLN A 68 -26.27 9.86 -40.58
CA GLN A 68 -26.43 10.81 -39.47
C GLN A 68 -27.33 12.01 -39.82
N ARG A 69 -27.34 12.43 -41.09
CA ARG A 69 -28.21 13.50 -41.59
C ARG A 69 -29.67 13.07 -41.73
N ARG A 70 -29.94 11.76 -41.85
CA ARG A 70 -31.28 11.20 -42.01
C ARG A 70 -31.90 10.80 -40.68
N SER A 71 -31.10 10.24 -39.78
CA SER A 71 -31.48 9.86 -38.42
C SER A 71 -30.29 10.05 -37.50
N PHE A 72 -30.53 10.41 -36.25
CA PHE A 72 -29.45 10.50 -35.27
C PHE A 72 -28.89 9.10 -34.97
N ILE A 73 -27.57 8.95 -35.07
CA ILE A 73 -26.83 7.73 -34.79
C ILE A 73 -25.91 7.99 -33.60
N PRO A 74 -26.30 7.57 -32.38
CA PRO A 74 -25.51 7.79 -31.17
C PRO A 74 -24.07 7.25 -31.25
N GLN A 75 -23.85 6.18 -32.02
CA GLN A 75 -22.55 5.55 -32.23
C GLN A 75 -21.52 6.49 -32.90
N THR A 76 -21.96 7.60 -33.52
CA THR A 76 -21.04 8.64 -34.04
C THR A 76 -20.61 9.67 -32.98
N VAL A 77 -21.18 9.61 -31.78
CA VAL A 77 -20.88 10.52 -30.68
C VAL A 77 -19.77 9.90 -29.82
N PRO A 78 -18.60 10.55 -29.66
CA PRO A 78 -17.48 9.99 -28.91
C PRO A 78 -17.84 9.64 -27.47
N ALA A 79 -18.59 10.50 -26.79
CA ALA A 79 -19.02 10.28 -25.41
C ALA A 79 -19.93 9.05 -25.25
N TYR A 80 -20.81 8.81 -26.23
CA TYR A 80 -21.67 7.63 -26.24
C TYR A 80 -20.84 6.36 -26.39
N ALA A 81 -19.90 6.33 -27.35
CA ALA A 81 -19.06 5.18 -27.60
C ALA A 81 -18.20 4.82 -26.38
N ALA A 82 -17.55 5.80 -25.74
CA ALA A 82 -16.78 5.59 -24.52
C ALA A 82 -17.65 5.09 -23.35
N ALA A 83 -18.82 5.69 -23.15
CA ALA A 83 -19.75 5.24 -22.11
C ALA A 83 -20.25 3.82 -22.36
N GLN A 84 -20.56 3.44 -23.61
CA GLN A 84 -20.96 2.06 -23.93
C GLN A 84 -19.83 1.05 -23.74
N TYR A 85 -18.60 1.40 -24.16
CA TYR A 85 -17.42 0.55 -23.94
C TYR A 85 -17.24 0.21 -22.46
N ILE A 86 -17.27 1.24 -21.60
CA ILE A 86 -17.15 1.03 -20.16
C ILE A 86 -18.39 0.32 -19.58
N LYS A 87 -19.58 0.62 -20.07
CA LYS A 87 -20.80 -0.09 -19.65
C LYS A 87 -20.68 -1.60 -19.87
N THR A 88 -20.08 -2.04 -20.97
CA THR A 88 -19.79 -3.47 -21.19
C THR A 88 -18.73 -3.99 -20.21
N LEU A 89 -17.70 -3.22 -19.89
CA LEU A 89 -16.72 -3.59 -18.86
C LEU A 89 -17.40 -3.81 -17.50
N GLN A 90 -18.36 -2.96 -17.14
CA GLN A 90 -19.12 -3.04 -15.89
C GLN A 90 -19.89 -4.34 -15.71
N GLU A 91 -20.24 -5.05 -16.78
CA GLU A 91 -20.92 -6.35 -16.70
C GLU A 91 -20.07 -7.42 -15.97
N SER A 92 -18.75 -7.25 -15.98
CA SER A 92 -17.79 -8.12 -15.27
C SER A 92 -17.08 -7.43 -14.11
N HIS A 93 -17.25 -6.11 -13.98
CA HIS A 93 -16.56 -5.25 -13.03
C HIS A 93 -17.53 -4.17 -12.50
N GLU A 94 -18.55 -4.60 -11.76
CA GLU A 94 -19.74 -3.80 -11.41
C GLU A 94 -19.43 -2.47 -10.70
N ASP A 95 -18.39 -2.44 -9.86
CA ASP A 95 -17.99 -1.26 -9.08
C ASP A 95 -17.13 -0.25 -9.86
N TYR A 96 -16.66 -0.61 -11.05
CA TYR A 96 -15.92 0.32 -11.91
C TYR A 96 -16.92 1.22 -12.62
N SER A 97 -16.60 2.49 -12.83
CA SER A 97 -17.49 3.36 -13.59
C SER A 97 -16.75 4.43 -14.37
N TYR A 98 -17.39 4.88 -15.45
CA TYR A 98 -16.97 6.03 -16.23
C TYR A 98 -18.19 6.87 -16.55
N LYS A 99 -18.06 8.18 -16.38
CA LYS A 99 -19.10 9.13 -16.75
C LYS A 99 -18.48 10.42 -17.26
N GLU A 100 -19.03 10.94 -18.36
CA GLU A 100 -18.79 12.33 -18.77
C GLU A 100 -19.82 13.21 -18.06
N ALA A 101 -19.53 13.55 -16.81
CA ALA A 101 -20.39 14.34 -15.96
C ALA A 101 -20.36 15.81 -16.39
N THR A 102 -21.45 16.29 -16.95
CA THR A 102 -21.56 17.67 -17.45
C THR A 102 -22.68 18.42 -16.74
N LEU A 103 -22.52 19.73 -16.57
CA LEU A 103 -23.52 20.56 -15.88
C LEU A 103 -24.80 20.73 -16.72
N ASN A 104 -24.65 20.80 -18.04
CA ASN A 104 -25.75 20.84 -19.00
C ASN A 104 -25.49 19.85 -20.15
N PRO A 105 -25.76 18.55 -19.96
CA PRO A 105 -25.59 17.53 -21.00
C PRO A 105 -26.70 17.56 -22.04
N THR A 106 -26.41 17.08 -23.25
CA THR A 106 -27.47 16.68 -24.21
C THR A 106 -28.24 15.45 -23.72
N ASN A 107 -27.54 14.43 -23.23
CA ASN A 107 -28.18 13.22 -22.67
C ASN A 107 -28.33 13.38 -21.15
N PRO A 108 -29.55 13.41 -20.59
CA PRO A 108 -29.77 13.57 -19.15
C PRO A 108 -29.02 12.57 -18.25
N ALA A 109 -28.70 11.37 -18.75
CA ALA A 109 -27.90 10.38 -18.02
C ALA A 109 -26.49 10.89 -17.67
N ASN A 110 -25.96 11.85 -18.43
CA ASN A 110 -24.65 12.47 -18.22
C ASN A 110 -24.71 13.72 -17.33
N ARG A 111 -25.87 14.02 -16.72
CA ARG A 111 -25.99 15.18 -15.84
C ARG A 111 -25.14 14.94 -14.60
N ALA A 112 -24.28 15.89 -14.29
CA ALA A 112 -23.47 15.86 -13.09
C ALA A 112 -24.39 15.77 -11.85
N THR A 113 -24.08 14.79 -10.99
CA THR A 113 -24.57 14.76 -9.61
C THR A 113 -23.86 15.84 -8.80
N GLU A 114 -24.27 16.06 -7.54
CA GLU A 114 -23.74 17.15 -6.71
C GLU A 114 -22.21 17.10 -6.59
N TRP A 115 -21.65 15.95 -6.18
CA TRP A 115 -20.18 15.81 -6.04
C TRP A 115 -19.43 15.88 -7.38
N GLU A 116 -20.04 15.45 -8.48
CA GLU A 116 -19.45 15.60 -9.82
C GLU A 116 -19.46 17.07 -10.25
N ALA A 117 -20.51 17.82 -9.90
CA ALA A 117 -20.58 19.25 -10.19
C ALA A 117 -19.49 20.02 -9.43
N ASP A 118 -19.14 19.62 -8.22
CA ASP A 118 -18.01 20.17 -7.47
C ASP A 118 -16.68 19.96 -8.20
N ILE A 119 -16.46 18.78 -8.80
CA ILE A 119 -15.29 18.50 -9.64
C ILE A 119 -15.26 19.45 -10.85
N VAL A 120 -16.38 19.63 -11.54
CA VAL A 120 -16.47 20.55 -12.70
C VAL A 120 -16.17 21.99 -12.28
N ASN A 121 -16.73 22.44 -11.17
CA ASN A 121 -16.49 23.78 -10.64
C ASN A 121 -15.05 23.96 -10.15
N TRP A 122 -14.44 22.92 -9.59
CA TRP A 122 -13.02 22.93 -9.23
C TRP A 122 -12.16 23.17 -10.48
N PHE A 123 -12.39 22.44 -11.58
CA PHE A 123 -11.65 22.67 -12.84
C PHE A 123 -11.90 24.05 -13.45
N ARG A 124 -13.11 24.61 -13.30
CA ARG A 124 -13.40 26.00 -13.73
C ARG A 124 -12.53 27.02 -12.98
N ASN A 125 -12.23 26.74 -11.72
CA ASN A 125 -11.39 27.60 -10.87
C ASN A 125 -9.88 27.29 -11.00
N HIS A 126 -9.52 26.17 -11.64
CA HIS A 126 -8.14 25.69 -11.80
C HIS A 126 -7.85 25.33 -13.27
N ALA A 127 -7.94 26.31 -14.16
CA ALA A 127 -7.89 26.08 -15.61
C ALA A 127 -6.60 25.41 -16.14
N ASN A 128 -5.50 25.44 -15.37
CA ASN A 128 -4.23 24.80 -15.75
C ASN A 128 -4.14 23.33 -15.31
N GLU A 129 -5.03 22.88 -14.44
CA GLU A 129 -5.02 21.53 -13.91
C GLU A 129 -5.71 20.57 -14.88
N LYS A 130 -5.01 19.48 -15.19
CA LYS A 130 -5.46 18.49 -16.19
C LYS A 130 -6.12 17.27 -15.57
N GLU A 131 -5.88 17.06 -14.29
CA GLU A 131 -6.29 15.86 -13.57
C GLU A 131 -6.65 16.24 -12.12
N LEU A 132 -7.72 15.65 -11.61
CA LEU A 132 -8.09 15.72 -10.20
C LEU A 132 -8.33 14.29 -9.72
N ILE A 133 -7.57 13.89 -8.71
CA ILE A 133 -7.68 12.58 -8.07
C ILE A 133 -8.25 12.79 -6.67
N GLY A 134 -9.18 11.94 -6.28
CA GLY A 134 -9.64 11.90 -4.91
C GLY A 134 -10.21 10.54 -4.54
N GLU A 135 -10.60 10.42 -3.28
CA GLU A 135 -11.15 9.21 -2.71
C GLU A 135 -12.49 9.55 -2.07
N ARG A 136 -13.42 8.60 -2.11
CA ARG A 136 -14.74 8.74 -1.52
C ARG A 136 -15.22 7.43 -0.95
N GLU A 137 -15.93 7.51 0.15
CA GLU A 137 -16.71 6.39 0.66
C GLU A 137 -18.00 6.26 -0.16
N THR A 138 -18.33 5.02 -0.53
CA THR A 138 -19.59 4.68 -1.21
C THR A 138 -20.24 3.48 -0.50
N PRO A 139 -21.52 3.18 -0.78
CA PRO A 139 -22.17 1.99 -0.22
C PRO A 139 -21.47 0.67 -0.56
N THR A 140 -20.66 0.61 -1.62
CA THR A 140 -19.87 -0.58 -2.01
C THR A 140 -18.43 -0.55 -1.50
N GLY A 141 -18.06 0.50 -0.75
CA GLY A 141 -16.75 0.67 -0.12
C GLY A 141 -16.00 1.91 -0.61
N PRO A 142 -14.72 2.06 -0.22
CA PRO A 142 -13.88 3.17 -0.68
C PRO A 142 -13.64 3.05 -2.19
N GLN A 143 -13.82 4.16 -2.89
CA GLN A 143 -13.52 4.30 -4.31
C GLN A 143 -12.56 5.46 -4.54
N LEU A 144 -11.56 5.22 -5.39
CA LEU A 144 -10.73 6.27 -5.96
C LEU A 144 -11.41 6.78 -7.22
N TYR A 145 -11.47 8.09 -7.39
CA TYR A 145 -11.88 8.71 -8.64
C TYR A 145 -10.72 9.47 -9.29
N LEU A 146 -10.64 9.36 -10.61
CA LEU A 146 -9.75 10.16 -11.45
C LEU A 146 -10.60 10.95 -12.43
N SER A 147 -10.39 12.27 -12.42
CA SER A 147 -11.17 13.18 -13.25
C SER A 147 -10.30 14.00 -14.19
N ARG A 148 -10.82 14.30 -15.39
CA ARG A 148 -10.22 15.23 -16.36
C ARG A 148 -11.25 16.22 -16.88
N PRO A 149 -10.90 17.51 -17.08
CA PRO A 149 -11.87 18.51 -17.50
C PRO A 149 -12.33 18.30 -18.95
N ILE A 150 -13.60 18.58 -19.20
CA ILE A 150 -14.16 18.70 -20.55
C ILE A 150 -14.26 20.20 -20.85
N THR A 151 -13.18 20.75 -21.42
CA THR A 151 -13.11 22.13 -21.88
C THR A 151 -13.32 22.20 -23.38
N ILE A 152 -14.21 23.09 -23.82
CA ILE A 152 -14.54 23.26 -25.25
C ILE A 152 -13.42 24.05 -25.94
N THR A 153 -12.36 23.38 -26.37
CA THR A 153 -11.24 24.01 -27.07
C THR A 153 -11.40 23.99 -28.59
N ASN A 154 -12.24 23.10 -29.12
CA ASN A 154 -12.50 22.99 -30.56
C ASN A 154 -13.83 23.69 -30.91
N PRO A 155 -13.82 24.73 -31.79
CA PRO A 155 -15.04 25.42 -32.19
C PRO A 155 -16.04 24.51 -32.94
N GLY A 156 -15.59 23.38 -33.49
CA GLY A 156 -16.48 22.39 -34.11
C GLY A 156 -17.51 21.77 -33.16
N CYS A 157 -17.28 21.82 -31.84
CA CYS A 157 -18.28 21.42 -30.84
C CYS A 157 -19.51 22.34 -30.88
N LEU A 158 -19.31 23.62 -31.19
CA LEU A 158 -20.37 24.62 -31.20
C LEU A 158 -21.34 24.42 -32.38
N ALA A 159 -20.94 23.70 -33.44
CA ALA A 159 -21.85 23.35 -34.54
C ALA A 159 -23.08 22.53 -34.10
N CYS A 160 -23.03 21.89 -32.93
CA CYS A 160 -24.16 21.16 -32.35
C CYS A 160 -24.59 21.69 -30.97
N HIS A 161 -23.74 22.41 -30.26
CA HIS A 161 -23.94 22.75 -28.83
C HIS A 161 -24.01 24.27 -28.55
N SER A 162 -24.01 25.11 -29.59
CA SER A 162 -24.22 26.56 -29.44
C SER A 162 -25.68 26.87 -29.07
N THR A 163 -26.58 26.88 -30.05
CA THR A 163 -28.00 27.14 -29.89
C THR A 163 -28.82 26.03 -30.55
N PRO A 164 -30.06 25.77 -30.09
CA PRO A 164 -30.91 24.77 -30.72
C PRO A 164 -31.18 25.02 -32.21
N ALA A 165 -31.17 26.28 -32.65
CA ALA A 165 -31.43 26.67 -34.04
C ALA A 165 -30.29 26.32 -35.00
N GLU A 166 -29.05 26.23 -34.50
CA GLU A 166 -27.87 25.87 -35.30
C GLU A 166 -27.60 24.36 -35.30
N ALA A 167 -28.20 23.62 -34.37
CA ALA A 167 -27.97 22.21 -34.20
C ALA A 167 -28.65 21.36 -35.28
N PRO A 168 -28.10 20.18 -35.61
CA PRO A 168 -28.76 19.26 -36.55
C PRO A 168 -30.16 18.88 -36.09
N GLN A 169 -31.14 18.93 -37.01
CA GLN A 169 -32.54 18.60 -36.69
C GLN A 169 -32.67 17.20 -36.08
N THR A 170 -31.91 16.22 -36.57
CA THR A 170 -31.91 14.85 -36.03
C THR A 170 -31.50 14.78 -34.55
N LEU A 171 -30.61 15.68 -34.09
CA LEU A 171 -30.24 15.79 -32.67
C LEU A 171 -31.42 16.31 -31.84
N ILE A 172 -32.08 17.38 -32.32
CA ILE A 172 -33.24 18.00 -31.68
C ILE A 172 -34.41 17.01 -31.60
N ASP A 173 -34.67 16.26 -32.67
CA ASP A 173 -35.74 15.27 -32.70
C ASP A 173 -35.50 14.13 -31.68
N THR A 174 -34.22 13.85 -31.35
CA THR A 174 -33.85 12.76 -30.43
C THR A 174 -33.80 13.21 -28.97
N TYR A 175 -33.21 14.38 -28.69
CA TYR A 175 -32.93 14.84 -27.31
C TYR A 175 -33.71 16.10 -26.91
N GLY A 176 -34.46 16.70 -27.83
CA GLY A 176 -35.12 17.97 -27.63
C GLY A 176 -34.16 19.16 -27.70
N SER A 177 -34.71 20.35 -27.47
CA SER A 177 -34.00 21.64 -27.53
C SER A 177 -33.64 22.22 -26.14
N SER A 178 -33.97 21.52 -25.05
CA SER A 178 -33.91 22.07 -23.69
C SER A 178 -32.55 21.91 -22.99
N ASN A 179 -31.73 20.93 -23.38
CA ASN A 179 -30.47 20.62 -22.69
C ASN A 179 -29.32 20.44 -23.69
N GLY A 180 -28.07 20.63 -23.25
CA GLY A 180 -26.89 20.39 -24.07
C GLY A 180 -26.56 21.51 -25.08
N PHE A 181 -27.07 22.71 -24.81
CA PHE A 181 -26.80 23.93 -25.59
C PHE A 181 -26.23 25.03 -24.69
N GLY A 182 -25.81 26.13 -25.30
CA GLY A 182 -25.26 27.31 -24.62
C GLY A 182 -23.79 27.17 -24.23
N TRP A 183 -23.09 26.15 -24.75
CA TRP A 183 -21.66 25.97 -24.49
C TRP A 183 -20.85 27.08 -25.15
N LYS A 184 -19.78 27.52 -24.49
CA LYS A 184 -18.88 28.55 -25.01
C LYS A 184 -17.49 27.99 -25.28
N LEU A 185 -16.80 28.58 -26.25
CA LEU A 185 -15.39 28.27 -26.51
C LEU A 185 -14.56 28.61 -25.26
N ASN A 186 -13.62 27.73 -24.92
CA ASN A 186 -12.77 27.75 -23.73
C ASN A 186 -13.50 27.63 -22.39
N GLU A 187 -14.76 27.19 -22.40
CA GLU A 187 -15.51 26.90 -21.17
C GLU A 187 -15.34 25.43 -20.78
N THR A 188 -15.06 25.18 -19.49
CA THR A 188 -15.16 23.84 -18.89
C THR A 188 -16.62 23.55 -18.57
N ILE A 189 -17.23 22.63 -19.33
CA ILE A 189 -18.67 22.30 -19.25
C ILE A 189 -18.96 21.03 -18.46
N GLY A 190 -17.90 20.26 -18.15
CA GLY A 190 -18.00 19.00 -17.43
C GLY A 190 -16.64 18.41 -17.09
N ALA A 191 -16.66 17.18 -16.61
CA ALA A 191 -15.49 16.36 -16.33
C ALA A 191 -15.75 14.91 -16.77
N GLN A 192 -14.73 14.28 -17.33
CA GLN A 192 -14.66 12.83 -17.45
C GLN A 192 -14.27 12.31 -16.07
N VAL A 193 -15.05 11.40 -15.50
CA VAL A 193 -14.82 10.85 -14.17
C VAL A 193 -14.78 9.33 -14.29
N VAL A 194 -13.64 8.75 -13.94
CA VAL A 194 -13.47 7.32 -13.71
C VAL A 194 -13.54 7.07 -12.21
N SER A 195 -14.29 6.05 -11.78
CA SER A 195 -14.26 5.58 -10.40
C SER A 195 -13.86 4.10 -10.36
N VAL A 196 -12.94 3.75 -9.47
CA VAL A 196 -12.37 2.41 -9.32
C VAL A 196 -12.43 1.99 -7.84
N PRO A 197 -12.89 0.78 -7.52
CA PRO A 197 -12.94 0.29 -6.14
C PRO A 197 -11.54 0.07 -5.55
N MET A 198 -11.36 0.45 -4.30
CA MET A 198 -10.11 0.24 -3.55
C MET A 198 -10.16 -0.98 -2.63
N SER A 199 -11.35 -1.52 -2.35
CA SER A 199 -11.56 -2.59 -1.37
C SER A 199 -10.68 -3.83 -1.62
N LEU A 200 -10.62 -4.32 -2.85
CA LEU A 200 -9.84 -5.50 -3.19
C LEU A 200 -8.31 -5.25 -3.14
N PRO A 201 -7.75 -4.18 -3.75
CA PRO A 201 -6.33 -3.86 -3.60
C PRO A 201 -5.89 -3.61 -2.16
N LEU A 202 -6.68 -2.89 -1.36
CA LEU A 202 -6.37 -2.65 0.05
C LEU A 202 -6.42 -3.96 0.88
N ALA A 203 -7.41 -4.82 0.64
CA ALA A 203 -7.48 -6.12 1.31
C ALA A 203 -6.28 -7.02 0.97
N ARG A 204 -5.80 -6.97 -0.29
CA ARG A 204 -4.57 -7.68 -0.70
C ARG A 204 -3.33 -7.11 -0.01
N ALA A 205 -3.24 -5.78 0.14
CA ALA A 205 -2.17 -5.15 0.90
C ALA A 205 -2.17 -5.60 2.37
N ASP A 206 -3.35 -5.65 3.01
CA ASP A 206 -3.49 -6.12 4.40
C ASP A 206 -3.13 -7.60 4.55
N GLN A 207 -3.57 -8.46 3.64
CA GLN A 207 -3.21 -9.88 3.66
C GLN A 207 -1.69 -10.08 3.49
N THR A 208 -1.08 -9.32 2.58
CA THR A 208 0.36 -9.34 2.35
C THR A 208 1.12 -8.85 3.59
N PHE A 209 0.64 -7.78 4.23
CA PHE A 209 1.19 -7.25 5.47
C PHE A 209 1.15 -8.28 6.60
N LEU A 210 0.01 -8.92 6.82
CA LEU A 210 -0.15 -9.94 7.86
C LEU A 210 0.77 -11.15 7.63
N THR A 211 0.87 -11.60 6.38
CA THR A 211 1.76 -12.72 6.00
C THR A 211 3.22 -12.35 6.24
N PHE A 212 3.63 -11.16 5.80
CA PHE A 212 4.99 -10.65 6.00
C PHE A 212 5.32 -10.51 7.49
N MET A 213 4.42 -9.93 8.28
CA MET A 213 4.61 -9.74 9.71
C MET A 213 4.66 -11.06 10.46
N GLY A 214 3.79 -12.02 10.10
CA GLY A 214 3.81 -13.37 10.66
C GLY A 214 5.13 -14.09 10.40
N ALA A 215 5.64 -14.02 9.17
CA ALA A 215 6.95 -14.58 8.83
C ALA A 215 8.09 -13.91 9.61
N LEU A 216 8.08 -12.57 9.70
CA LEU A 216 9.09 -11.80 10.42
C LEU A 216 9.11 -12.12 11.92
N ILE A 217 7.93 -12.19 12.56
CA ILE A 217 7.79 -12.62 13.96
C ILE A 217 8.32 -14.05 14.13
N GLY A 218 7.97 -14.97 13.22
CA GLY A 218 8.45 -16.34 13.24
C GLY A 218 9.98 -16.43 13.24
N ILE A 219 10.64 -15.63 12.40
CA ILE A 219 12.11 -15.54 12.34
C ILE A 219 12.68 -15.03 13.67
N PHE A 220 12.13 -13.95 14.23
CA PHE A 220 12.60 -13.42 15.51
C PHE A 220 12.42 -14.43 16.66
N VAL A 221 11.33 -15.19 16.69
CA VAL A 221 11.12 -16.25 17.68
C VAL A 221 12.19 -17.34 17.56
N ILE A 222 12.49 -17.79 16.33
CA ILE A 222 13.53 -18.80 16.09
C ILE A 222 14.90 -18.27 16.55
N ILE A 223 15.25 -17.04 16.18
CA ILE A 223 16.50 -16.40 16.63
C ILE A 223 16.55 -16.32 18.16
N ALA A 224 15.45 -15.91 18.81
CA ALA A 224 15.40 -15.80 20.26
C ALA A 224 15.61 -17.14 20.97
N ILE A 225 15.04 -18.22 20.42
CA ILE A 225 15.25 -19.59 20.92
C ILE A 225 16.72 -19.98 20.77
N ILE A 226 17.30 -19.82 19.58
CA ILE A 226 18.70 -20.17 19.31
C ILE A 226 19.64 -19.40 20.25
N LEU A 227 19.46 -18.08 20.38
CA LEU A 227 20.29 -17.26 21.25
C LEU A 227 20.14 -17.65 22.73
N ASN A 228 18.94 -17.99 23.20
CA ASN A 228 18.74 -18.47 24.57
C ASN A 228 19.43 -19.82 24.80
N LEU A 229 19.39 -20.74 23.83
CA LEU A 229 20.08 -22.02 23.92
C LEU A 229 21.60 -21.81 23.98
N LEU A 230 22.15 -20.99 23.08
CA LEU A 230 23.58 -20.65 23.07
C LEU A 230 23.99 -19.99 24.39
N LEU A 231 23.26 -18.99 24.87
CA LEU A 231 23.55 -18.33 26.15
C LEU A 231 23.53 -19.32 27.32
N HIS A 232 22.55 -20.23 27.34
CA HIS A 232 22.42 -21.19 28.42
C HIS A 232 23.61 -22.17 28.47
N PHE A 233 23.95 -22.78 27.33
CA PHE A 233 24.98 -23.83 27.28
C PHE A 233 26.41 -23.29 27.25
N ILE A 234 26.65 -22.15 26.61
CA ILE A 234 28.00 -21.60 26.42
C ILE A 234 28.40 -20.70 27.59
N VAL A 235 27.46 -19.94 28.17
CA VAL A 235 27.79 -18.91 29.18
C VAL A 235 27.23 -19.25 30.56
N ILE A 236 25.91 -19.40 30.69
CA ILE A 236 25.27 -19.50 32.00
C ILE A 236 25.70 -20.77 32.74
N LYS A 237 25.57 -21.93 32.10
CA LYS A 237 25.86 -23.22 32.75
C LYS A 237 27.33 -23.34 33.18
N PRO A 238 28.34 -23.01 32.34
CA PRO A 238 29.74 -23.04 32.78
C PRO A 238 30.02 -22.06 33.92
N VAL A 239 29.54 -20.81 33.84
CA VAL A 239 29.76 -19.80 34.87
C VAL A 239 29.13 -20.21 36.21
N GLN A 240 27.92 -20.78 36.19
CA GLN A 240 27.29 -21.32 37.40
C GLN A 240 28.09 -22.47 38.02
N ALA A 241 28.65 -23.37 37.19
CA ALA A 241 29.51 -24.44 37.68
C ALA A 241 30.78 -23.88 38.34
N MET A 242 31.45 -22.88 37.76
CA MET A 242 32.63 -22.26 38.38
C MET A 242 32.25 -21.53 39.68
N SER A 243 31.12 -20.81 39.68
CA SER A 243 30.64 -20.09 40.87
C SER A 243 30.35 -21.03 42.03
N SER A 244 29.68 -22.16 41.78
CA SER A 244 29.39 -23.16 42.81
C SER A 244 30.67 -23.76 43.39
N LYS A 245 31.65 -24.08 42.53
CA LYS A 245 32.93 -24.64 42.95
C LYS A 245 33.78 -23.64 43.72
N ALA A 246 33.76 -22.37 43.32
CA ALA A 246 34.40 -21.29 44.05
C ALA A 246 33.84 -21.12 45.47
N ASP A 247 32.52 -21.27 45.61
CA ASP A 247 31.83 -21.18 46.90
C ASP A 247 32.21 -22.35 47.83
N GLU A 248 32.27 -23.58 47.30
CA GLU A 248 32.77 -24.76 48.05
C GLU A 248 34.21 -24.55 48.55
N ILE A 249 35.10 -24.05 47.69
CA ILE A 249 36.50 -23.75 48.03
C ILE A 249 36.59 -22.65 49.10
N SER A 250 35.76 -21.60 48.98
CA SER A 250 35.71 -20.50 49.95
C SER A 250 35.26 -20.95 51.34
N LEU A 251 34.49 -22.02 51.44
CA LEU A 251 34.04 -22.61 52.71
C LEU A 251 35.07 -23.60 53.30
N GLY A 252 36.26 -23.69 52.71
CA GLY A 252 37.37 -24.51 53.21
C GLY A 252 37.43 -25.93 52.64
N ASN A 253 36.53 -26.30 51.71
CA ASN A 253 36.64 -27.57 51.01
C ASN A 253 37.62 -27.44 49.84
N LEU A 254 38.88 -27.85 50.03
CA LEU A 254 39.90 -27.78 48.98
C LEU A 254 39.96 -29.04 48.09
N ASN A 255 39.33 -30.14 48.51
CA ASN A 255 39.33 -31.43 47.82
C ASN A 255 38.24 -31.53 46.73
N VAL A 256 37.97 -30.43 46.03
CA VAL A 256 36.93 -30.38 45.00
C VAL A 256 37.50 -30.78 43.65
N GLU A 257 36.76 -31.59 42.89
CA GLU A 257 37.15 -31.97 41.53
C GLU A 257 37.27 -30.74 40.62
N GLU A 258 38.31 -30.74 39.78
CA GLU A 258 38.55 -29.67 38.82
C GLU A 258 37.43 -29.55 37.79
N LEU A 259 37.20 -28.33 37.30
CA LEU A 259 36.25 -28.11 36.22
C LEU A 259 36.75 -28.79 34.95
N ALA A 260 35.87 -29.57 34.30
CA ALA A 260 36.12 -30.14 32.99
C ALA A 260 36.00 -29.06 31.90
N VAL A 261 37.11 -28.39 31.61
CA VAL A 261 37.14 -27.29 30.64
C VAL A 261 37.39 -27.80 29.23
N LYS A 262 36.40 -27.62 28.35
CA LYS A 262 36.49 -27.95 26.92
C LYS A 262 36.27 -26.69 26.09
N GLY A 263 37.15 -26.42 25.12
CA GLY A 263 36.99 -25.31 24.17
C GLY A 263 38.15 -24.31 24.14
N LYS A 264 37.99 -23.29 23.29
CA LYS A 264 38.98 -22.25 23.02
C LYS A 264 38.43 -20.82 23.18
N ASP A 265 37.19 -20.67 23.64
CA ASP A 265 36.55 -19.37 23.90
C ASP A 265 37.02 -18.75 25.23
N GLU A 266 36.56 -17.52 25.49
CA GLU A 266 36.87 -16.75 26.69
C GLU A 266 36.38 -17.45 27.96
N ILE A 267 35.24 -18.15 27.89
CA ILE A 267 34.69 -18.94 29.01
C ILE A 267 35.61 -20.13 29.33
N SER A 268 36.13 -20.81 28.33
CA SER A 268 37.11 -21.89 28.48
C SER A 268 38.44 -21.35 29.02
N SER A 269 38.87 -20.18 28.56
CA SER A 269 40.07 -19.51 29.09
C SER A 269 39.93 -19.17 30.57
N LEU A 270 38.75 -18.68 30.96
CA LEU A 270 38.40 -18.39 32.36
C LEU A 270 38.41 -19.68 33.20
N GLY A 271 37.77 -20.75 32.73
CA GLY A 271 37.77 -22.04 33.43
C GLY A 271 39.17 -22.61 33.66
N ARG A 272 40.06 -22.53 32.64
CA ARG A 272 41.47 -22.95 32.81
C ARG A 272 42.20 -22.11 33.84
N SER A 273 41.93 -20.81 33.87
CA SER A 273 42.56 -19.89 34.83
C SER A 273 42.04 -20.13 36.26
N PHE A 274 40.76 -20.45 36.39
CA PHE A 274 40.14 -20.88 37.65
C PHE A 274 40.79 -22.14 38.21
N ASN A 275 40.96 -23.21 37.41
CA ASN A 275 41.62 -24.44 37.88
C ASN A 275 43.05 -24.18 38.35
N ARG A 276 43.82 -23.33 37.63
CA ARG A 276 45.19 -22.97 38.06
C ARG A 276 45.19 -22.27 39.42
N MET A 277 44.26 -21.34 39.63
CA MET A 277 44.12 -20.63 40.92
C MET A 277 43.78 -21.60 42.06
N HIS A 278 42.83 -22.52 41.83
CA HIS A 278 42.45 -23.53 42.83
C HIS A 278 43.65 -24.42 43.24
N ARG A 279 44.44 -24.92 42.27
CA ARG A 279 45.67 -25.67 42.56
C ARG A 279 46.66 -24.85 43.39
N SER A 280 46.92 -23.61 43.00
CA SER A 280 47.86 -22.74 43.71
C SER A 280 47.42 -22.49 45.15
N LEU A 281 46.12 -22.28 45.39
CA LEU A 281 45.57 -22.10 46.73
C LEU A 281 45.66 -23.38 47.56
N SER A 282 45.27 -24.53 46.99
CA SER A 282 45.36 -25.83 47.66
C SER A 282 46.78 -26.14 48.12
N ASN A 283 47.76 -25.92 47.25
CA ASN A 283 49.17 -26.13 47.59
C ASN A 283 49.65 -25.16 48.68
N ALA A 284 49.22 -23.90 48.64
CA ALA A 284 49.62 -22.90 49.63
C ALA A 284 49.08 -23.22 51.03
N VAL A 285 47.83 -23.68 51.13
CA VAL A 285 47.24 -24.10 52.41
C VAL A 285 47.94 -25.35 52.93
N GLN A 286 48.21 -26.34 52.07
CA GLN A 286 48.93 -27.55 52.48
C GLN A 286 50.35 -27.24 53.01
N MET A 287 51.09 -26.33 52.38
CA MET A 287 52.41 -25.92 52.86
C MET A 287 52.35 -25.24 54.23
N LEU A 288 51.28 -24.48 54.53
CA LEU A 288 51.08 -23.85 55.84
C LEU A 288 50.79 -24.89 56.92
N ASP A 289 49.93 -25.87 56.65
CA ASP A 289 49.68 -26.98 57.58
C ASP A 289 50.97 -27.76 57.87
N GLU A 290 51.79 -28.02 56.84
CA GLU A 290 53.10 -28.69 57.00
C GLU A 290 54.15 -27.86 57.76
N THR A 291 53.96 -26.54 57.93
CA THR A 291 54.88 -25.69 58.72
C THR A 291 54.41 -25.42 60.15
N ILE A 292 53.17 -25.78 60.49
CA ILE A 292 52.55 -25.54 61.80
C ILE A 292 52.62 -26.79 62.71
N ASP A 293 52.82 -27.98 62.14
CA ASP A 293 53.20 -29.21 62.84
C ASP A 293 54.72 -29.34 63.06
#